data_AF-A0AAV0WWP8-F1
#
_entry.id   AF-A0AAV0WWP8-F1
#
_cell.length_a   1.000
_cell.length_b   1.000
_cell.length_c   1.000
_cell.angle_alpha   90.00
_cell.angle_beta   90.00
_cell.angle_gamma   90.00
#
_symmetry.space_group_name_H-M   'P 1'
#
loop_
_entity.id
_entity.type
_entity.pdbx_description
1 polymer ?
#
loop_
_entity_poly.entity_id
_entity_poly.type
_entity_poly.pdbx_seq_one_letter_code
_entity_poly.pdbx_strand_id
1 'polypeptide(L)'
;MDDSAEMSVCDGTSPDSRPIQKQPHQPIVWRNVILCSLVHLGALYGVYLAFTSAKITTTLFAICLYQITTIGVTAGSHRLWSHRAYKAKWQLRVLIIILNTIAFQNSVYEWARDHRLHHKYTDTNADPHNSNRGLFFSHVGWLLCRKHPDVIEKGRTIDTSDLLADPIVAFQKKYFWFLITWACFIIPTLIPVYFWSETWSNSWYVAVLLRYALTLNGIWLINSAAHAWGAKPYDRSINAAENLAVAIMSVGEGWHNYHHVFPWDYKAAELGNYKFNFTTAFIDLFTKVGWAYDLKTTSPEFVYRRASRTGLIESQDDSVPLPWGWNDRDLPQSDRVEATIVNRKQG
;
A
#
# COMPACT_ATOMS: atom_id res chain seq x y z
N MET A 1 -5.05 46.94 -61.40
CA MET A 1 -5.75 45.92 -62.21
C MET A 1 -4.65 44.95 -62.61
N ASP A 2 -4.39 43.85 -61.93
CA ASP A 2 -5.28 42.93 -61.21
C ASP A 2 -4.36 42.15 -60.25
N ASP A 3 -4.56 42.25 -58.93
CA ASP A 3 -3.81 41.46 -57.93
C ASP A 3 -4.73 40.33 -57.47
N SER A 4 -4.61 39.15 -58.11
CA SER A 4 -5.33 37.95 -57.72
C SER A 4 -4.60 37.24 -56.58
N ALA A 5 -5.19 37.27 -55.39
CA ALA A 5 -4.78 36.53 -54.21
C ALA A 5 -4.92 35.01 -54.42
N GLU A 6 -3.79 34.29 -54.44
CA GLU A 6 -3.78 32.84 -54.21
C GLU A 6 -3.80 32.55 -52.72
N MET A 7 -4.87 31.90 -52.29
CA MET A 7 -5.09 31.46 -50.90
C MET A 7 -4.28 30.19 -50.65
N SER A 8 -3.08 30.34 -50.08
CA SER A 8 -2.28 29.20 -49.59
C SER A 8 -2.92 28.62 -48.34
N VAL A 9 -3.43 27.39 -48.45
CA VAL A 9 -3.92 26.60 -47.32
C VAL A 9 -2.71 26.10 -46.53
N CYS A 10 -2.48 26.68 -45.36
CA CYS A 10 -1.50 26.17 -44.41
C CYS A 10 -2.02 24.86 -43.80
N ASP A 11 -1.43 23.73 -44.18
CA ASP A 11 -1.63 22.42 -43.54
C ASP A 11 -1.10 22.48 -42.10
N GLY A 12 -2.03 22.53 -41.14
CA GLY A 12 -1.74 22.47 -39.72
C GLY A 12 -1.34 21.06 -39.30
N THR A 13 -0.06 20.73 -39.41
CA THR A 13 0.50 19.53 -38.76
C THR A 13 1.10 19.91 -37.41
N SER A 14 0.39 19.53 -36.34
CA SER A 14 0.85 19.64 -34.95
C SER A 14 2.08 18.74 -34.74
N PRO A 15 3.19 19.26 -34.17
CA PRO A 15 4.42 18.50 -33.99
C PRO A 15 4.41 17.75 -32.65
N ASP A 16 3.49 16.81 -32.41
CA ASP A 16 3.66 15.87 -31.28
C ASP A 16 2.81 14.59 -31.34
N SER A 17 2.66 13.98 -32.51
CA SER A 17 2.10 12.62 -32.61
C SER A 17 3.21 11.57 -32.55
N ARG A 18 3.91 11.47 -31.41
CA ARG A 18 4.72 10.27 -31.15
C ARG A 18 3.78 9.05 -31.16
N PRO A 19 4.08 8.00 -31.93
CA PRO A 19 3.25 6.80 -31.94
C PRO A 19 3.20 6.24 -30.51
N ILE A 20 1.99 5.99 -30.00
CA ILE A 20 1.78 5.27 -28.74
C ILE A 20 2.47 3.91 -28.89
N GLN A 21 3.68 3.77 -28.35
CA GLN A 21 4.36 2.48 -28.31
C GLN A 21 3.47 1.55 -27.50
N LYS A 22 2.88 0.54 -28.17
CA LYS A 22 2.18 -0.54 -27.48
C LYS A 22 3.17 -1.20 -26.54
N GLN A 23 2.95 -0.99 -25.24
CA GLN A 23 3.67 -1.64 -24.16
C GLN A 23 3.68 -3.15 -24.43
N PRO A 24 4.84 -3.82 -24.47
CA PRO A 24 4.88 -5.26 -24.71
C PRO A 24 4.11 -5.98 -23.60
N HIS A 25 3.15 -6.82 -23.99
CA HIS A 25 2.35 -7.61 -23.05
C HIS A 25 3.28 -8.50 -22.22
N GLN A 26 3.27 -8.36 -20.89
CA GLN A 26 4.06 -9.25 -20.05
C GLN A 26 3.47 -10.66 -20.05
N PRO A 27 4.30 -11.72 -20.09
CA PRO A 27 3.84 -13.09 -20.03
C PRO A 27 3.02 -13.37 -18.76
N ILE A 28 1.92 -14.10 -18.92
CA ILE A 28 1.06 -14.54 -17.82
C ILE A 28 1.76 -15.63 -17.01
N VAL A 29 1.63 -15.55 -15.68
CA VAL A 29 2.10 -16.55 -14.73
C VAL A 29 0.91 -17.40 -14.29
N TRP A 30 0.61 -18.45 -15.06
CA TRP A 30 -0.59 -19.31 -14.85
C TRP A 30 -0.68 -19.92 -13.45
N ARG A 31 0.45 -20.23 -12.81
CA ARG A 31 0.47 -20.65 -11.41
C ARG A 31 -0.23 -19.64 -10.49
N ASN A 32 0.06 -18.35 -10.67
CA ASN A 32 -0.52 -17.28 -9.86
C ASN A 32 -2.01 -17.12 -10.17
N VAL A 33 -2.39 -17.20 -11.45
CA VAL A 33 -3.80 -17.20 -11.87
C VAL A 33 -4.57 -18.31 -11.17
N ILE A 34 -4.09 -19.54 -11.21
CA ILE A 34 -4.76 -20.69 -10.58
C ILE A 34 -4.86 -20.49 -9.06
N LEU A 35 -3.77 -20.13 -8.39
CA LEU A 35 -3.76 -19.94 -6.94
C LEU A 35 -4.67 -18.79 -6.49
N CYS A 36 -4.62 -17.64 -7.19
CA CYS A 36 -5.52 -16.52 -6.92
C CYS A 36 -6.98 -16.95 -7.12
N SER A 37 -7.31 -17.64 -8.22
CA SER A 37 -8.66 -18.13 -8.46
C SER A 37 -9.14 -19.08 -7.36
N LEU A 38 -8.30 -20.04 -6.93
CA LEU A 38 -8.66 -20.96 -5.86
C LEU A 38 -8.93 -20.27 -4.52
N VAL A 39 -8.11 -19.27 -4.15
CA VAL A 39 -8.34 -18.46 -2.94
C VAL A 39 -9.68 -17.74 -3.01
N HIS A 40 -10.01 -17.11 -4.15
CA HIS A 40 -11.25 -16.35 -4.29
C HIS A 40 -12.48 -17.25 -4.37
N LEU A 41 -12.41 -18.39 -5.07
CA LEU A 41 -13.49 -19.38 -5.08
C LEU A 41 -13.74 -19.95 -3.69
N GLY A 42 -12.67 -20.28 -2.96
CA GLY A 42 -12.78 -20.71 -1.56
C GLY A 42 -13.34 -19.62 -0.65
N ALA A 43 -12.97 -18.36 -0.86
CA ALA A 43 -13.53 -17.23 -0.13
C ALA A 43 -15.03 -17.05 -0.39
N LEU A 44 -15.49 -17.17 -1.64
CA LEU A 44 -16.91 -17.14 -1.99
C LEU A 44 -17.70 -18.25 -1.28
N TYR A 45 -17.14 -19.46 -1.24
CA TYR A 45 -17.72 -20.55 -0.46
C TYR A 45 -17.69 -20.25 1.05
N GLY A 46 -16.62 -19.62 1.54
CA GLY A 46 -16.52 -19.11 2.91
C GLY A 46 -17.62 -18.09 3.24
N VAL A 47 -17.98 -17.19 2.32
CA VAL A 47 -19.13 -16.28 2.50
C VAL A 47 -20.40 -17.08 2.68
N TYR A 48 -20.68 -18.04 1.79
CA TYR A 48 -21.84 -18.91 1.91
C TYR A 48 -21.88 -19.63 3.27
N LEU A 49 -20.77 -20.21 3.71
CA LEU A 49 -20.68 -20.90 5.01
C LEU A 49 -20.86 -19.95 6.20
N ALA A 50 -20.34 -18.71 6.12
CA ALA A 50 -20.48 -17.71 7.18
C ALA A 50 -21.94 -17.38 7.51
N PHE A 51 -22.86 -17.53 6.54
CA PHE A 51 -24.29 -17.29 6.72
C PHE A 51 -25.15 -18.54 6.91
N THR A 52 -24.61 -19.74 6.66
CA THR A 52 -25.41 -20.98 6.65
C THR A 52 -25.00 -22.01 7.69
N SER A 53 -23.71 -22.08 8.05
CA SER A 53 -23.19 -23.16 8.89
C SER A 53 -22.16 -22.72 9.93
N ALA A 54 -21.30 -21.74 9.62
CA ALA A 54 -20.24 -21.31 10.53
C ALA A 54 -20.83 -20.69 11.80
N LYS A 55 -20.19 -20.96 12.93
CA LYS A 55 -20.51 -20.32 14.19
C LYS A 55 -20.22 -18.83 14.08
N ILE A 56 -21.07 -18.00 14.69
CA ILE A 56 -20.89 -16.54 14.73
C ILE A 56 -19.52 -16.17 15.29
N THR A 57 -19.02 -16.91 16.28
CA THR A 57 -17.68 -16.72 16.85
C THR A 57 -16.56 -16.88 15.82
N THR A 58 -16.67 -17.82 14.87
CA THR A 58 -15.72 -18.01 13.77
C THR A 58 -15.74 -16.85 12.80
N THR A 59 -16.93 -16.37 12.45
CA THR A 59 -17.10 -15.20 11.58
C THR A 59 -16.55 -13.92 12.22
N LEU A 60 -16.84 -13.69 13.51
CA LEU A 60 -16.29 -12.57 14.26
C LEU A 60 -14.76 -12.67 14.40
N PHE A 61 -14.24 -13.87 14.66
CA PHE A 61 -12.79 -14.11 14.69
C PHE A 61 -12.14 -13.78 13.35
N ALA A 62 -12.73 -14.20 12.23
CA ALA A 62 -12.25 -13.89 10.89
C ALA A 62 -12.21 -12.38 10.61
N ILE A 63 -13.27 -11.64 10.98
CA ILE A 63 -13.35 -10.18 10.83
C ILE A 63 -12.30 -9.48 11.69
N CYS A 64 -12.19 -9.84 12.97
CA CYS A 64 -11.20 -9.28 13.89
C CYS A 64 -9.78 -9.56 13.39
N LEU A 65 -9.51 -10.79 12.95
CA LEU A 65 -8.21 -11.17 12.42
C LEU A 65 -7.87 -10.35 11.17
N TYR A 66 -8.80 -10.19 10.23
CA TYR A 66 -8.62 -9.32 9.05
C TYR A 66 -8.18 -7.90 9.44
N GLN A 67 -8.85 -7.26 10.40
CA GLN A 67 -8.52 -5.91 10.86
C GLN A 67 -7.10 -5.86 11.46
N ILE A 68 -6.79 -6.78 12.36
CA ILE A 68 -5.48 -6.86 13.04
C ILE A 68 -4.35 -7.15 12.04
N THR A 69 -4.58 -8.03 11.06
CA THR A 69 -3.57 -8.35 10.05
C THR A 69 -3.36 -7.20 9.07
N THR A 70 -4.43 -6.45 8.77
CA THR A 70 -4.32 -5.22 7.98
C THR A 70 -3.44 -4.20 8.71
N ILE A 71 -3.59 -4.02 10.03
CA ILE A 71 -2.67 -3.22 10.86
C ILE A 71 -1.21 -3.70 10.73
N GLY A 72 -0.97 -5.02 10.64
CA GLY A 72 0.37 -5.57 10.40
C GLY A 72 1.00 -5.12 9.07
N VAL A 73 0.19 -4.89 8.04
CA VAL A 73 0.65 -4.34 6.76
C VAL A 73 0.86 -2.82 6.88
N THR A 74 -0.13 -2.11 7.40
CA THR A 74 -0.16 -0.63 7.41
C THR A 74 0.79 -0.02 8.44
N ALA A 75 0.76 -0.47 9.70
CA ALA A 75 1.70 -0.02 10.72
C ALA A 75 3.11 -0.58 10.48
N GLY A 76 3.21 -1.73 9.83
CA GLY A 76 4.46 -2.47 9.61
C GLY A 76 5.10 -2.22 8.27
N SER A 77 4.81 -3.09 7.30
CA SER A 77 5.44 -3.04 5.97
C SER A 77 5.40 -1.63 5.39
N HIS A 78 4.29 -0.93 5.54
CA HIS A 78 4.07 0.40 5.00
C HIS A 78 4.74 1.50 5.83
N ARG A 79 4.15 1.93 6.95
CA ARG A 79 4.60 3.14 7.67
C ARG A 79 5.96 2.96 8.37
N LEU A 80 6.24 1.77 8.92
CA LEU A 80 7.49 1.50 9.66
C LEU A 80 8.65 1.17 8.72
N TRP A 81 8.52 0.12 7.92
CA TRP A 81 9.64 -0.42 7.14
C TRP A 81 9.77 0.23 5.76
N SER A 82 8.70 0.52 5.03
CA SER A 82 8.81 1.24 3.75
C SER A 82 9.18 2.69 3.97
N HIS A 83 8.40 3.44 4.76
CA HIS A 83 8.49 4.90 4.83
C HIS A 83 9.37 5.44 5.97
N ARG A 84 9.63 4.62 6.99
CA ARG A 84 10.37 5.00 8.20
C ARG A 84 9.75 6.19 8.94
N ALA A 85 8.41 6.25 8.89
CA ALA A 85 7.63 7.34 9.44
C ALA A 85 7.69 7.40 10.99
N TYR A 86 8.01 6.28 11.63
CA TYR A 86 8.29 6.21 13.07
C TYR A 86 9.36 5.15 13.37
N LYS A 87 9.81 5.06 14.62
CA LYS A 87 10.70 4.01 15.12
C LYS A 87 9.98 3.14 16.14
N ALA A 88 10.32 1.86 16.16
CA ALA A 88 9.74 0.87 17.06
C ALA A 88 10.83 0.13 17.85
N LYS A 89 10.61 -0.10 19.14
CA LYS A 89 11.40 -1.05 19.95
C LYS A 89 11.17 -2.48 19.45
N TRP A 90 12.08 -3.38 19.81
CA TRP A 90 12.06 -4.75 19.27
C TRP A 90 10.75 -5.49 19.59
N GLN A 91 10.10 -5.24 20.74
CA GLN A 91 8.84 -5.86 21.11
C GLN A 91 7.72 -5.54 20.11
N LEU A 92 7.57 -4.25 19.77
CA LEU A 92 6.58 -3.81 18.79
C LEU A 92 6.92 -4.34 17.39
N ARG A 93 8.20 -4.36 17.01
CA ARG A 93 8.63 -4.94 15.73
C ARG A 93 8.28 -6.42 15.62
N VAL A 94 8.47 -7.21 16.69
CA VAL A 94 8.07 -8.62 16.73
C VAL A 94 6.56 -8.77 16.60
N LEU A 95 5.78 -7.99 17.35
CA LEU A 95 4.31 -8.01 17.24
C LEU A 95 3.87 -7.72 15.81
N ILE A 96 4.32 -6.60 15.25
CA ILE A 96 3.93 -6.16 13.90
C ILE A 96 4.35 -7.19 12.84
N ILE A 97 5.55 -7.78 12.93
CA ILE A 97 5.97 -8.75 11.91
C ILE A 97 5.16 -10.04 11.96
N ILE A 98 4.68 -10.45 13.14
CA ILE A 98 3.75 -11.59 13.27
C ILE A 98 2.45 -11.25 12.55
N LEU A 99 1.85 -10.09 12.84
CA LEU A 99 0.61 -9.65 12.19
C LEU A 99 0.75 -9.55 10.67
N ASN A 100 1.89 -9.02 10.20
CA ASN A 100 2.23 -8.94 8.79
C ASN A 100 2.35 -10.32 8.13
N THR A 101 2.95 -11.28 8.83
CA THR A 101 3.13 -12.64 8.32
C THR A 101 1.79 -13.36 8.16
N ILE A 102 0.82 -13.13 9.06
CA ILE A 102 -0.55 -13.65 8.91
C ILE A 102 -1.23 -13.02 7.68
N ALA A 103 -0.94 -11.76 7.34
CA ALA A 103 -1.52 -11.08 6.17
C ALA A 103 -1.06 -11.67 4.82
N PHE A 104 0.10 -12.35 4.80
CA PHE A 104 0.69 -13.02 3.64
C PHE A 104 0.71 -12.16 2.36
N GLN A 105 1.46 -11.06 2.39
CA GLN A 105 1.67 -10.18 1.23
C GLN A 105 3.14 -10.14 0.81
N ASN A 106 3.77 -11.30 0.63
CA ASN A 106 5.22 -11.48 0.53
C ASN A 106 5.98 -11.09 1.82
N SER A 107 7.30 -11.28 1.81
CA SER A 107 8.15 -10.86 2.93
C SER A 107 8.15 -9.34 3.08
N VAL A 108 8.32 -8.83 4.30
CA VAL A 108 8.40 -7.38 4.56
C VAL A 108 9.46 -6.73 3.68
N TYR A 109 10.59 -7.41 3.46
CA TYR A 109 11.65 -6.95 2.57
C TYR A 109 11.18 -6.74 1.12
N GLU A 110 10.47 -7.72 0.55
CA GLU A 110 9.98 -7.64 -0.83
C GLU A 110 8.87 -6.61 -0.97
N TRP A 111 7.94 -6.60 -0.02
CA TRP A 111 6.85 -5.62 0.02
C TRP A 111 7.42 -4.21 0.11
N ALA A 112 8.35 -3.95 1.02
CA ALA A 112 8.90 -2.62 1.22
C ALA A 112 9.75 -2.14 0.04
N ARG A 113 10.53 -3.02 -0.59
CA ARG A 113 11.26 -2.68 -1.82
C ARG A 113 10.29 -2.27 -2.93
N ASP A 114 9.27 -3.09 -3.19
CA ASP A 114 8.31 -2.83 -4.26
C ASP A 114 7.47 -1.57 -3.97
N HIS A 115 7.15 -1.30 -2.70
CA HIS A 115 6.43 -0.09 -2.28
C HIS A 115 7.28 1.19 -2.40
N ARG A 116 8.56 1.14 -2.00
CA ARG A 116 9.49 2.25 -2.22
C ARG A 116 9.64 2.57 -3.70
N LEU A 117 9.69 1.52 -4.54
CA LEU A 117 9.74 1.68 -5.99
C LEU A 117 8.45 2.31 -6.54
N HIS A 118 7.29 1.88 -6.04
CA HIS A 118 5.99 2.45 -6.39
C HIS A 118 5.95 3.96 -6.12
N HIS A 119 6.32 4.43 -4.93
CA HIS A 119 6.34 5.88 -4.65
C HIS A 119 7.30 6.65 -5.56
N LYS A 120 8.49 6.11 -5.79
CA LYS A 120 9.53 6.81 -6.56
C LYS A 120 9.21 6.93 -8.04
N TYR A 121 8.46 5.99 -8.59
CA TYR A 121 8.15 5.93 -10.02
C TYR A 121 6.65 5.72 -10.28
N THR A 122 5.79 6.27 -9.42
CA THR A 122 4.34 6.05 -9.43
C THR A 122 3.77 6.23 -10.83
N ASP A 123 2.87 5.33 -11.21
CA ASP A 123 2.13 5.41 -12.48
C ASP A 123 3.00 5.36 -13.76
N THR A 124 4.28 5.01 -13.64
CA THR A 124 5.18 4.73 -14.77
C THR A 124 5.37 3.23 -15.00
N ASN A 125 6.12 2.85 -16.03
CA ASN A 125 6.50 1.46 -16.26
C ASN A 125 7.35 0.82 -15.15
N ALA A 126 8.01 1.63 -14.33
CA ALA A 126 8.79 1.16 -13.20
C ALA A 126 7.95 0.94 -11.92
N ASP A 127 6.68 1.38 -11.92
CA ASP A 127 5.72 1.07 -10.86
C ASP A 127 5.23 -0.40 -10.97
N PRO A 128 5.43 -1.24 -9.94
CA PRO A 128 4.94 -2.62 -9.94
C PRO A 128 3.45 -2.78 -10.23
N HIS A 129 2.62 -1.81 -9.82
CA HIS A 129 1.16 -1.85 -9.95
C HIS A 129 0.61 -0.60 -10.64
N ASN A 130 1.36 -0.10 -11.64
CA ASN A 130 1.03 1.07 -12.46
C ASN A 130 -0.47 1.19 -12.79
N SER A 131 -1.12 2.22 -12.23
CA SER A 131 -2.56 2.45 -12.39
C SER A 131 -2.97 2.88 -13.81
N ASN A 132 -2.04 3.43 -14.61
CA ASN A 132 -2.28 3.78 -16.02
C ASN A 132 -2.55 2.56 -16.91
N ARG A 133 -2.31 1.35 -16.41
CA ARG A 133 -2.64 0.08 -17.08
C ARG A 133 -4.07 -0.41 -16.80
N GLY A 134 -4.84 0.40 -16.07
CA GLY A 134 -6.23 0.15 -15.75
C GLY A 134 -6.43 -0.58 -14.43
N LEU A 135 -7.65 -0.46 -13.91
CA LEU A 135 -8.07 -0.95 -12.60
C LEU A 135 -7.75 -2.43 -12.34
N PHE A 136 -8.00 -3.29 -13.32
CA PHE A 136 -7.73 -4.72 -13.15
C PHE A 136 -6.24 -4.99 -12.94
N PHE A 137 -5.38 -4.28 -13.69
CA PHE A 137 -3.94 -4.46 -13.58
C PHE A 137 -3.43 -4.01 -12.21
N SER A 138 -3.78 -2.80 -11.76
CA SER A 138 -3.32 -2.27 -10.48
C SER A 138 -3.94 -2.98 -9.27
N HIS A 139 -5.13 -3.57 -9.42
CA HIS A 139 -5.76 -4.35 -8.37
C HIS A 139 -5.09 -5.73 -8.19
N VAL A 140 -5.06 -6.55 -9.24
CA VAL A 140 -4.55 -7.94 -9.13
C VAL A 140 -3.72 -8.37 -10.34
N GLY A 141 -3.93 -7.81 -11.52
CA GLY A 141 -3.30 -8.24 -12.76
C GLY A 141 -1.76 -8.17 -12.72
N TRP A 142 -1.19 -7.24 -11.94
CA TRP A 142 0.25 -7.14 -11.71
C TRP A 142 0.86 -8.39 -11.04
N LEU A 143 0.08 -9.12 -10.24
CA LEU A 143 0.49 -10.39 -9.64
C LEU A 143 0.37 -11.57 -10.62
N LEU A 144 -0.43 -11.43 -11.67
CA LEU A 144 -0.78 -12.50 -12.61
C LEU A 144 0.15 -12.56 -13.83
N CYS A 145 1.06 -11.60 -13.97
CA CYS A 145 2.02 -11.55 -15.07
C CYS A 145 3.43 -11.29 -14.56
N ARG A 146 4.42 -11.43 -15.45
CA ARG A 146 5.80 -11.03 -15.13
C ARG A 146 5.88 -9.52 -14.95
N LYS A 147 6.77 -9.07 -14.06
CA LYS A 147 7.07 -7.64 -13.87
C LYS A 147 7.62 -7.04 -15.18
N HIS A 148 7.30 -5.77 -15.42
CA HIS A 148 7.92 -5.01 -16.52
C HIS A 148 9.46 -4.94 -16.31
N PRO A 149 10.28 -4.95 -17.38
CA PRO A 149 11.74 -4.79 -17.27
C PRO A 149 12.16 -3.60 -16.41
N ASP A 150 11.51 -2.44 -16.58
CA ASP A 150 11.81 -1.22 -15.82
C ASP A 150 11.60 -1.41 -14.30
N VAL A 151 10.60 -2.20 -13.87
CA VAL A 151 10.41 -2.54 -12.45
C VAL A 151 11.62 -3.30 -11.91
N ILE A 152 12.21 -4.19 -12.73
CA ILE A 152 13.37 -4.98 -12.34
C ILE A 152 14.62 -4.09 -12.32
N GLU A 153 14.82 -3.27 -13.35
CA GLU A 153 15.98 -2.39 -13.47
C GLU A 153 16.00 -1.32 -12.39
N LYS A 154 14.93 -0.53 -12.27
CA LYS A 154 14.81 0.53 -11.26
C LYS A 154 14.66 -0.04 -9.85
N GLY A 155 14.09 -1.23 -9.70
CA GLY A 155 14.04 -1.93 -8.41
C GLY A 155 15.41 -2.22 -7.79
N ARG A 156 16.47 -2.32 -8.61
CA ARG A 156 17.85 -2.51 -8.11
C ARG A 156 18.46 -1.22 -7.53
N THR A 157 17.91 -0.06 -7.85
CA THR A 157 18.42 1.23 -7.36
C THR A 157 17.79 1.66 -6.04
N ILE A 158 16.75 0.95 -5.59
CA ILE A 158 16.10 1.18 -4.29
C ILE A 158 17.00 0.66 -3.18
N ASP A 159 17.41 1.57 -2.28
CA ASP A 159 18.13 1.18 -1.06
C ASP A 159 17.21 0.34 -0.17
N THR A 160 17.72 -0.82 0.26
CA THR A 160 17.06 -1.77 1.16
C THR A 160 18.01 -2.27 2.25
N SER A 161 19.16 -1.62 2.40
CA SER A 161 20.19 -1.99 3.38
C SER A 161 19.67 -1.93 4.81
N ASP A 162 18.79 -0.97 5.11
CA ASP A 162 18.12 -0.81 6.40
C ASP A 162 17.19 -1.98 6.74
N LEU A 163 16.54 -2.58 5.75
CA LEU A 163 15.63 -3.71 5.94
C LEU A 163 16.40 -4.99 6.31
N LEU A 164 17.56 -5.23 5.70
CA LEU A 164 18.40 -6.40 6.02
C LEU A 164 19.20 -6.21 7.31
N ALA A 165 19.48 -4.96 7.70
CA ALA A 165 20.10 -4.64 8.99
C ALA A 165 19.14 -4.88 10.16
N ASP A 166 17.82 -4.94 9.94
CA ASP A 166 16.85 -5.33 10.96
C ASP A 166 16.80 -6.87 11.09
N PRO A 167 17.29 -7.45 12.21
CA PRO A 167 17.35 -8.90 12.37
C PRO A 167 15.96 -9.56 12.37
N ILE A 168 14.90 -8.83 12.74
CA ILE A 168 13.53 -9.34 12.77
C ILE A 168 13.01 -9.51 11.33
N VAL A 169 13.29 -8.52 10.46
CA VAL A 169 12.93 -8.58 9.04
C VAL A 169 13.77 -9.64 8.31
N ALA A 170 15.08 -9.70 8.58
CA ALA A 170 15.95 -10.72 8.02
C ALA A 170 15.51 -12.14 8.41
N PHE A 171 15.09 -12.34 9.66
CA PHE A 171 14.53 -13.61 10.14
C PHE A 171 13.24 -13.97 9.39
N GLN A 172 12.29 -13.04 9.29
CA GLN A 172 11.03 -13.29 8.57
C GLN A 172 11.28 -13.64 7.11
N LYS A 173 12.21 -12.94 6.43
CA LYS A 173 12.58 -13.26 5.06
C LYS A 173 13.19 -14.66 4.93
N LYS A 174 14.10 -15.04 5.83
CA LYS A 174 14.80 -16.34 5.78
C LYS A 174 13.84 -17.52 5.97
N TYR A 175 12.88 -17.41 6.88
CA TYR A 175 11.94 -18.48 7.24
C TYR A 175 10.53 -18.25 6.67
N PHE A 176 10.39 -17.38 5.67
CA PHE A 176 9.12 -16.86 5.20
C PHE A 176 8.07 -17.94 4.94
N TRP A 177 8.40 -18.94 4.12
CA TRP A 177 7.48 -20.02 3.76
C TRP A 177 7.02 -20.84 4.97
N PHE A 178 7.92 -21.16 5.90
CA PHE A 178 7.55 -21.84 7.13
C PHE A 178 6.61 -20.98 7.99
N LEU A 179 6.97 -19.71 8.18
CA LEU A 179 6.20 -18.80 9.02
C LEU A 179 4.79 -18.53 8.47
N ILE A 180 4.63 -18.30 7.16
CA ILE A 180 3.31 -18.05 6.59
C ILE A 180 2.41 -19.29 6.64
N THR A 181 2.97 -20.50 6.46
CA THR A 181 2.20 -21.75 6.53
C THR A 181 1.55 -21.89 7.90
N TRP A 182 2.29 -21.58 8.96
CA TRP A 182 1.75 -21.60 10.32
C TRP A 182 0.84 -20.40 10.61
N ALA A 183 1.31 -19.19 10.34
CA ALA A 183 0.64 -17.96 10.76
C ALA A 183 -0.63 -17.65 9.96
N CYS A 184 -0.61 -17.80 8.64
CA CYS A 184 -1.75 -17.47 7.78
C CYS A 184 -2.74 -18.63 7.64
N PHE A 185 -2.28 -19.88 7.68
CA PHE A 185 -3.11 -21.04 7.35
C PHE A 185 -3.41 -21.97 8.54
N ILE A 186 -2.37 -22.55 9.16
CA ILE A 186 -2.58 -23.59 10.18
C ILE A 186 -3.20 -23.00 11.45
N ILE A 187 -2.56 -22.02 12.09
CA ILE A 187 -3.02 -21.47 13.38
C ILE A 187 -4.44 -20.89 13.30
N PRO A 188 -4.80 -20.06 12.29
CA PRO A 188 -6.15 -19.56 12.17
C PRO A 188 -7.20 -20.64 11.88
N THR A 189 -6.79 -21.83 11.42
CA THR A 189 -7.68 -23.00 11.31
C THR A 189 -7.84 -23.73 12.64
N LEU A 190 -6.75 -23.87 13.41
CA LEU A 190 -6.79 -24.60 14.68
C LEU A 190 -7.59 -23.83 15.75
N ILE A 191 -7.48 -22.49 15.80
CA ILE A 191 -8.13 -21.69 16.83
C ILE A 191 -9.65 -21.95 16.89
N PRO A 192 -10.42 -21.83 15.79
CA PRO A 192 -11.86 -22.08 15.85
C PRO A 192 -12.23 -23.53 16.18
N VAL A 193 -11.46 -24.48 15.63
CA VAL A 193 -11.69 -25.92 15.84
C VAL A 193 -11.52 -26.30 17.31
N TYR A 194 -10.46 -25.83 17.96
CA TYR A 194 -10.14 -26.28 19.33
C TYR A 194 -10.74 -25.41 20.42
N PHE A 195 -10.95 -24.11 20.20
CA PHE A 195 -11.42 -23.21 21.27
C PHE A 195 -12.94 -23.08 21.35
N TRP A 196 -13.66 -23.33 20.25
CA TRP A 196 -15.13 -23.29 20.26
C TRP A 196 -15.78 -24.36 19.38
N SER A 197 -15.05 -25.46 19.11
CA SER A 197 -15.55 -26.65 18.42
C SER A 197 -16.21 -26.34 17.07
N GLU A 198 -15.58 -25.49 16.26
CA GLU A 198 -15.96 -25.27 14.87
C GLU A 198 -15.57 -26.48 14.00
N THR A 199 -16.27 -26.67 12.87
CA THR A 199 -15.86 -27.70 11.90
C THR A 199 -14.57 -27.29 11.16
N TRP A 200 -13.76 -28.26 10.77
CA TRP A 200 -12.56 -28.02 9.96
C TRP A 200 -12.87 -27.23 8.67
N SER A 201 -13.99 -27.57 8.01
CA SER A 201 -14.42 -26.90 6.78
C SER A 201 -14.73 -25.42 7.03
N ASN A 202 -15.62 -25.12 7.99
CA ASN A 202 -15.99 -23.73 8.31
C ASN A 202 -14.76 -22.92 8.75
N SER A 203 -13.91 -23.50 9.58
CA SER A 203 -12.69 -22.82 10.02
C SER A 203 -11.75 -22.51 8.87
N TRP A 204 -11.53 -23.44 7.94
CA TRP A 204 -10.66 -23.23 6.78
C TRP A 204 -11.24 -22.18 5.82
N TYR A 205 -12.50 -22.33 5.40
CA TYR A 205 -13.07 -21.44 4.40
C TYR A 205 -13.38 -20.04 4.95
N VAL A 206 -13.79 -19.91 6.22
CA VAL A 206 -14.16 -18.61 6.82
C VAL A 206 -12.93 -17.92 7.46
N ALA A 207 -12.27 -18.56 8.43
CA ALA A 207 -11.18 -17.93 9.18
C ALA A 207 -9.86 -17.86 8.39
N VAL A 208 -9.71 -18.69 7.35
CA VAL A 208 -8.55 -18.65 6.45
C VAL A 208 -8.85 -18.02 5.11
N LEU A 209 -9.59 -18.69 4.21
CA LEU A 209 -9.68 -18.25 2.82
C LEU A 209 -10.47 -16.94 2.65
N LEU A 210 -11.65 -16.82 3.27
CA LEU A 210 -12.43 -15.59 3.24
C LEU A 210 -11.65 -14.42 3.85
N ARG A 211 -11.16 -14.60 5.09
CA ARG A 211 -10.35 -13.58 5.78
C ARG A 211 -9.11 -13.18 4.98
N TYR A 212 -8.42 -14.12 4.34
CA TYR A 212 -7.26 -13.84 3.50
C TYR A 212 -7.64 -13.05 2.24
N ALA A 213 -8.69 -13.47 1.53
CA ALA A 213 -9.18 -12.76 0.36
C ALA A 213 -9.63 -11.33 0.70
N LEU A 214 -10.32 -11.11 1.83
CA LEU A 214 -10.68 -9.78 2.31
C LEU A 214 -9.43 -8.91 2.59
N THR A 215 -8.40 -9.49 3.21
CA THR A 215 -7.14 -8.79 3.48
C THR A 215 -6.44 -8.38 2.18
N LEU A 216 -6.38 -9.29 1.19
CA LEU A 216 -5.80 -9.01 -0.12
C LEU A 216 -6.55 -7.89 -0.84
N ASN A 217 -7.86 -8.03 -1.01
CA ASN A 217 -8.67 -7.05 -1.75
C ASN A 217 -8.70 -5.70 -1.04
N GLY A 218 -8.72 -5.67 0.29
CA GLY A 218 -8.64 -4.43 1.08
C GLY A 218 -7.35 -3.64 0.81
N ILE A 219 -6.21 -4.32 0.69
CA ILE A 219 -4.95 -3.66 0.33
C ILE A 219 -4.87 -3.34 -1.17
N TRP A 220 -5.34 -4.23 -2.04
CA TRP A 220 -5.33 -4.01 -3.49
C TRP A 220 -6.22 -2.83 -3.92
N LEU A 221 -7.26 -2.52 -3.15
CA LEU A 221 -8.07 -1.32 -3.35
C LEU A 221 -7.26 -0.02 -3.21
N ILE A 222 -6.19 -0.01 -2.42
CA ILE A 222 -5.29 1.14 -2.31
C ILE A 222 -4.61 1.38 -3.67
N ASN A 223 -4.00 0.34 -4.23
CA ASN A 223 -3.30 0.42 -5.51
C ASN A 223 -4.24 0.72 -6.69
N SER A 224 -5.51 0.29 -6.60
CA SER A 224 -6.47 0.44 -7.68
C SER A 224 -7.44 1.60 -7.49
N ALA A 225 -8.35 1.50 -6.53
CA ALA A 225 -9.44 2.46 -6.36
C ALA A 225 -8.91 3.81 -5.87
N ALA A 226 -7.90 3.83 -4.99
CA ALA A 226 -7.32 5.07 -4.51
C ALA A 226 -6.38 5.74 -5.53
N HIS A 227 -6.05 5.11 -6.66
CA HIS A 227 -5.41 5.77 -7.81
C HIS A 227 -6.39 6.17 -8.92
N ALA A 228 -7.66 5.74 -8.84
CA ALA A 228 -8.65 5.96 -9.89
C ALA A 228 -9.76 6.93 -9.47
N TRP A 229 -10.18 6.90 -8.21
CA TRP A 229 -11.37 7.60 -7.75
C TRP A 229 -11.17 8.23 -6.37
N GLY A 230 -11.52 9.51 -6.27
CA GLY A 230 -11.48 10.24 -5.01
C GLY A 230 -11.16 11.72 -5.22
N ALA A 231 -11.05 12.45 -4.12
CA ALA A 231 -10.61 13.84 -4.14
C ALA A 231 -9.07 13.93 -4.19
N LYS A 232 -8.52 14.99 -4.77
CA LYS A 232 -7.07 15.25 -4.81
C LYS A 232 -6.74 16.64 -4.23
N PRO A 233 -6.95 16.85 -2.92
CA PRO A 233 -6.87 18.18 -2.33
C PRO A 233 -5.43 18.68 -2.10
N TYR A 234 -4.42 17.81 -2.15
CA TYR A 234 -3.03 18.18 -1.85
C TYR A 234 -2.18 18.28 -3.12
N ASP A 235 -2.40 17.40 -4.10
CA ASP A 235 -1.74 17.46 -5.40
C ASP A 235 -2.62 16.84 -6.50
N ARG A 236 -3.06 17.65 -7.47
CA ARG A 236 -3.92 17.17 -8.56
C ARG A 236 -3.17 16.48 -9.70
N SER A 237 -1.86 16.69 -9.78
CA SER A 237 -1.02 16.16 -10.87
C SER A 237 -0.78 14.65 -10.77
N ILE A 238 -0.88 14.08 -9.56
CA ILE A 238 -0.71 12.64 -9.33
C ILE A 238 -2.04 11.88 -9.41
N ASN A 239 -2.01 10.57 -9.68
CA ASN A 239 -3.21 9.75 -9.74
C ASN A 239 -3.83 9.45 -8.37
N ALA A 240 -3.00 9.34 -7.33
CA ALA A 240 -3.44 9.05 -5.96
C ALA A 240 -4.52 10.03 -5.45
N ALA A 241 -5.54 9.49 -4.80
CA ALA A 241 -6.77 10.17 -4.44
C ALA A 241 -7.27 9.76 -3.04
N GLU A 242 -7.90 10.69 -2.35
CA GLU A 242 -8.58 10.48 -1.08
C GLU A 242 -9.89 9.70 -1.31
N ASN A 243 -10.01 8.52 -0.70
CA ASN A 243 -11.14 7.63 -0.85
C ASN A 243 -11.58 7.03 0.49
N LEU A 244 -12.74 7.47 0.99
CA LEU A 244 -13.28 7.06 2.29
C LEU A 244 -13.58 5.55 2.37
N ALA A 245 -14.13 4.97 1.30
CA ALA A 245 -14.44 3.54 1.28
C ALA A 245 -13.15 2.70 1.38
N VAL A 246 -12.10 3.13 0.67
CA VAL A 246 -10.77 2.52 0.80
C VAL A 246 -10.25 2.69 2.22
N ALA A 247 -10.36 3.87 2.84
CA ALA A 247 -9.86 4.11 4.20
C ALA A 247 -10.51 3.17 5.23
N ILE A 248 -11.81 2.88 5.08
CA ILE A 248 -12.53 1.93 5.94
C ILE A 248 -11.99 0.50 5.72
N MET A 249 -11.84 0.08 4.46
CA MET A 249 -11.41 -1.28 4.09
C MET A 249 -9.90 -1.52 4.30
N SER A 250 -9.09 -0.48 4.38
CA SER A 250 -7.64 -0.55 4.59
C SER A 250 -7.19 -0.01 5.94
N VAL A 251 -8.13 0.28 6.84
CA VAL A 251 -7.81 0.63 8.24
C VAL A 251 -6.98 1.92 8.36
N GLY A 252 -7.13 2.83 7.40
CA GLY A 252 -6.46 4.14 7.39
C GLY A 252 -5.75 4.55 6.11
N GLU A 253 -5.60 3.68 5.12
CA GLU A 253 -4.74 3.93 3.96
C GLU A 253 -5.47 4.49 2.73
N GLY A 254 -6.74 4.91 2.89
CA GLY A 254 -7.51 5.53 1.81
C GLY A 254 -7.24 7.01 1.63
N TRP A 255 -6.49 7.65 2.53
CA TRP A 255 -6.07 9.05 2.43
C TRP A 255 -4.83 9.18 1.52
N HIS A 256 -4.99 8.70 0.28
CA HIS A 256 -3.86 8.30 -0.56
C HIS A 256 -3.20 9.48 -1.28
N ASN A 257 -3.94 10.55 -1.59
CA ASN A 257 -3.35 11.77 -2.14
C ASN A 257 -2.43 12.42 -1.11
N TYR A 258 -2.87 12.51 0.15
CA TYR A 258 -2.05 12.99 1.26
C TYR A 258 -0.80 12.14 1.41
N HIS A 259 -0.98 10.82 1.43
CA HIS A 259 0.11 9.88 1.64
C HIS A 259 1.19 9.98 0.56
N HIS A 260 0.83 10.08 -0.71
CA HIS A 260 1.80 10.25 -1.80
C HIS A 260 2.52 11.60 -1.76
N VAL A 261 1.86 12.65 -1.27
CA VAL A 261 2.46 13.98 -1.12
C VAL A 261 3.39 14.04 0.11
N PHE A 262 3.03 13.38 1.20
CA PHE A 262 3.77 13.36 2.47
C PHE A 262 4.10 11.92 2.92
N PRO A 263 4.90 11.16 2.16
CA PRO A 263 5.12 9.73 2.41
C PRO A 263 5.80 9.43 3.74
N TRP A 264 6.46 10.42 4.37
CA TRP A 264 7.09 10.28 5.69
C TRP A 264 6.14 10.52 6.87
N ASP A 265 4.90 10.97 6.66
CA ASP A 265 3.96 11.20 7.77
C ASP A 265 3.44 9.87 8.33
N TYR A 266 3.61 9.65 9.64
CA TYR A 266 3.24 8.39 10.30
C TYR A 266 1.73 8.14 10.34
N LYS A 267 0.92 9.19 10.18
CA LYS A 267 -0.53 9.07 10.14
C LYS A 267 -1.00 8.64 8.76
N ALA A 268 -0.21 8.89 7.71
CA ALA A 268 -0.61 8.76 6.31
C ALA A 268 -1.93 9.49 5.98
N ALA A 269 -2.27 10.53 6.76
CA ALA A 269 -3.52 11.27 6.66
C ALA A 269 -3.37 12.63 7.36
N GLU A 270 -4.04 13.66 6.85
CA GLU A 270 -4.08 14.98 7.49
C GLU A 270 -4.83 14.93 8.84
N LEU A 271 -6.00 14.28 8.86
CA LEU A 271 -6.91 14.32 10.00
C LEU A 271 -6.50 13.32 11.09
N GLY A 272 -5.96 13.83 12.19
CA GLY A 272 -5.46 13.05 13.33
C GLY A 272 -6.51 12.58 14.35
N ASN A 273 -7.81 12.61 14.04
CA ASN A 273 -8.87 12.22 14.99
C ASN A 273 -9.24 10.73 14.94
N TYR A 274 -8.36 9.89 14.37
CA TYR A 274 -8.55 8.45 14.16
C TYR A 274 -9.75 8.05 13.29
N LYS A 275 -10.52 8.98 12.73
CA LYS A 275 -11.68 8.64 11.88
C LYS A 275 -11.20 7.80 10.70
N PHE A 276 -11.59 6.53 10.72
CA PHE A 276 -11.24 5.53 9.72
C PHE A 276 -9.72 5.33 9.56
N ASN A 277 -8.93 5.65 10.58
CA ASN A 277 -7.48 5.46 10.61
C ASN A 277 -7.05 4.80 11.92
N PHE A 278 -7.46 3.55 12.10
CA PHE A 278 -7.14 2.77 13.29
C PHE A 278 -5.64 2.40 13.34
N THR A 279 -4.94 2.40 12.21
CA THR A 279 -3.49 2.24 12.17
C THR A 279 -2.77 3.33 12.97
N THR A 280 -3.18 4.59 12.81
CA THR A 280 -2.64 5.70 13.62
C THR A 280 -2.95 5.50 15.11
N ALA A 281 -4.18 5.09 15.44
CA ALA A 281 -4.57 4.81 16.83
C ALA A 281 -3.72 3.70 17.46
N PHE A 282 -3.42 2.64 16.70
CA PHE A 282 -2.52 1.57 17.13
C PHE A 282 -1.11 2.08 17.41
N ILE A 283 -0.53 2.89 16.51
CA ILE A 283 0.81 3.46 16.71
C ILE A 283 0.84 4.40 17.93
N ASP A 284 -0.19 5.24 18.10
CA ASP A 284 -0.28 6.17 19.24
C ASP A 284 -0.47 5.43 20.57
N LEU A 285 -1.21 4.32 20.60
CA LEU A 285 -1.29 3.43 21.75
C LEU A 285 0.10 2.92 22.16
N PHE A 286 0.87 2.40 21.21
CA PHE A 286 2.23 1.91 21.50
C PHE A 286 3.24 3.01 21.79
N THR A 287 2.91 4.26 21.46
CA THR A 287 3.70 5.41 21.89
C THR A 287 3.49 5.71 23.36
N LYS A 288 2.26 5.59 23.88
CA LYS A 288 1.98 5.70 25.32
C LYS A 288 2.67 4.63 26.15
N VAL A 289 2.82 3.42 25.59
CA VAL A 289 3.58 2.31 26.20
C VAL A 289 5.11 2.51 26.04
N GLY A 290 5.54 3.49 25.24
CA GLY A 290 6.96 3.78 24.99
C GLY A 290 7.65 2.75 24.08
N TRP A 291 6.90 2.03 23.26
CA TRP A 291 7.41 1.08 22.27
C TRP A 291 7.52 1.69 20.87
N ALA A 292 6.68 2.67 20.53
CA ALA A 292 6.82 3.53 19.36
C ALA A 292 7.37 4.91 19.78
N TYR A 293 8.21 5.51 18.93
CA TYR A 293 8.86 6.81 19.17
C TYR A 293 9.33 7.43 17.85
N ASP A 294 9.79 8.70 17.88
CA ASP A 294 10.31 9.41 16.70
C ASP A 294 9.29 9.49 15.54
N LEU A 295 8.03 9.74 15.88
CA LEU A 295 6.91 9.80 14.93
C LEU A 295 7.01 11.11 14.15
N LYS A 296 7.04 11.02 12.82
CA LYS A 296 7.16 12.16 11.91
C LYS A 296 5.79 12.56 11.43
N THR A 297 5.43 13.83 11.56
CA THR A 297 4.17 14.37 11.05
C THR A 297 4.38 15.74 10.40
N THR A 298 3.52 16.09 9.47
CA THR A 298 3.58 17.33 8.70
C THR A 298 2.85 18.44 9.44
N SER A 299 3.43 19.65 9.49
CA SER A 299 2.79 20.80 10.13
C SER A 299 1.54 21.24 9.34
N PRO A 300 0.45 21.69 10.00
CA PRO A 300 -0.74 22.16 9.29
C PRO A 300 -0.47 23.29 8.30
N GLU A 301 0.45 24.20 8.65
CA GLU A 301 0.87 25.29 7.77
C GLU A 301 1.54 24.79 6.49
N PHE A 302 2.37 23.75 6.60
CA PHE A 302 3.00 23.16 5.42
C PHE A 302 1.99 22.39 4.54
N VAL A 303 1.05 21.67 5.16
CA VAL A 303 -0.05 21.03 4.44
C VAL A 303 -0.87 22.06 3.67
N TYR A 304 -1.23 23.18 4.32
CA TYR A 304 -1.96 24.28 3.70
C TYR A 304 -1.21 24.86 2.50
N ARG A 305 0.08 25.23 2.68
CA ARG A 305 0.89 25.78 1.59
C ARG A 305 1.02 24.82 0.41
N ARG A 306 1.20 23.52 0.65
CA ARG A 306 1.27 22.51 -0.42
C ARG A 306 -0.07 22.38 -1.14
N ALA A 307 -1.17 22.26 -0.40
CA ALA A 307 -2.52 22.19 -0.96
C ALA A 307 -2.88 23.44 -1.78
N SER A 308 -2.51 24.64 -1.31
CA SER A 308 -2.72 25.88 -2.07
C SER A 308 -1.92 25.93 -3.36
N ARG A 309 -0.71 25.34 -3.39
CA ARG A 309 0.17 25.34 -4.57
C ARG A 309 -0.24 24.31 -5.62
N THR A 310 -0.43 23.05 -5.22
CA THR A 310 -0.61 21.91 -6.15
C THR A 310 -1.99 21.28 -6.07
N GLY A 311 -2.76 21.56 -5.02
CA GLY A 311 -4.13 21.08 -4.84
C GLY A 311 -5.21 21.97 -5.48
N LEU A 312 -4.88 23.24 -5.73
CA LEU A 312 -5.78 24.25 -6.33
C LEU A 312 -5.34 24.75 -7.71
N ILE A 313 -4.04 24.67 -8.06
CA ILE A 313 -3.48 25.20 -9.31
C ILE A 313 -2.80 24.06 -10.09
N GLU A 314 -3.01 24.05 -11.40
CA GLU A 314 -2.60 23.02 -12.38
C GLU A 314 -1.11 23.09 -12.76
N SER A 315 -0.23 23.63 -11.90
CA SER A 315 1.19 23.74 -12.25
C SER A 315 1.90 22.40 -12.00
N GLN A 316 2.10 21.66 -13.09
CA GLN A 316 2.92 20.46 -13.14
C GLN A 316 4.40 20.86 -13.28
N ASP A 317 5.23 20.54 -12.28
CA ASP A 317 6.69 20.57 -12.41
C ASP A 317 7.20 19.13 -12.31
N ASP A 318 7.21 18.44 -13.46
CA ASP A 318 7.65 17.04 -13.62
C ASP A 318 9.14 16.84 -13.34
N SER A 319 9.89 17.91 -13.06
CA SER A 319 11.33 17.81 -12.80
C SER A 319 11.66 17.42 -11.35
N VAL A 320 10.69 17.47 -10.43
CA VAL A 320 10.90 17.16 -9.02
C VAL A 320 10.76 15.65 -8.79
N PRO A 321 11.83 14.93 -8.41
CA PRO A 321 11.74 13.50 -8.14
C PRO A 321 10.84 13.23 -6.92
N LEU A 322 9.98 12.21 -7.02
CA LEU A 322 9.12 11.80 -5.90
C LEU A 322 9.91 10.98 -4.88
N PRO A 323 9.95 11.38 -3.60
CA PRO A 323 10.64 10.61 -2.57
C PRO A 323 9.80 9.42 -2.11
N TRP A 324 10.45 8.31 -1.73
CA TRP A 324 9.76 7.17 -1.13
C TRP A 324 9.55 7.29 0.39
N GLY A 325 10.25 8.18 1.11
CA GLY A 325 10.12 8.28 2.57
C GLY A 325 11.22 9.07 3.26
N TRP A 326 11.31 8.99 4.59
CA TRP A 326 12.11 9.93 5.41
C TRP A 326 13.63 9.92 5.10
N ASN A 327 14.20 8.79 4.69
CA ASN A 327 15.63 8.67 4.42
C ASN A 327 15.95 8.59 2.92
N ASP A 328 14.98 8.91 2.05
CA ASP A 328 15.27 9.04 0.63
C ASP A 328 16.23 10.22 0.39
N ARG A 329 17.17 10.02 -0.55
CA ARG A 329 18.11 11.04 -1.02
C ARG A 329 17.41 12.14 -1.77
N ASP A 330 16.27 11.82 -2.38
CA ASP A 330 15.47 12.74 -3.18
C ASP A 330 14.46 13.54 -2.32
N LEU A 331 14.35 13.26 -1.02
CA LEU A 331 13.49 14.03 -0.12
C LEU A 331 14.06 15.45 0.10
N PRO A 332 13.35 16.53 -0.32
CA PRO A 332 13.85 17.89 -0.23
C PRO A 332 14.22 18.31 1.21
N GLN A 333 15.30 19.07 1.35
CA GLN A 333 15.76 19.54 2.66
C GLN A 333 14.74 20.48 3.32
N SER A 334 13.99 21.25 2.53
CA SER A 334 12.86 22.07 3.01
C SER A 334 11.84 21.23 3.77
N ASP A 335 11.47 20.08 3.22
CA ASP A 335 10.42 19.22 3.75
C ASP A 335 10.87 18.55 5.05
N ARG A 336 12.17 18.25 5.16
CA ARG A 336 12.80 17.76 6.41
C ARG A 336 12.76 18.79 7.52
N VAL A 337 12.93 20.07 7.20
CA VAL A 337 12.92 21.19 8.18
C VAL A 337 11.50 21.45 8.66
N GLU A 338 10.51 21.34 7.78
CA GLU A 338 9.09 21.58 8.07
C GLU A 338 8.40 20.41 8.78
N ALA A 339 8.98 19.20 8.69
CA ALA A 339 8.46 18.04 9.38
C ALA A 339 8.63 18.15 10.91
N THR A 340 7.55 17.87 11.63
CA THR A 340 7.54 17.82 13.08
C THR A 340 7.81 16.40 13.56
N ILE A 341 8.85 16.22 14.38
CA ILE A 341 9.15 14.95 15.03
C ILE A 341 8.63 14.97 16.46
N VAL A 342 7.60 14.18 16.75
CA VAL A 342 6.99 14.05 18.07
C VAL A 342 7.46 12.78 18.79
N ASN A 343 7.35 12.79 20.12
CA ASN A 343 7.69 11.65 20.99
C ASN A 343 9.11 11.11 20.74
N ARG A 344 10.10 12.01 20.78
CA ARG A 344 11.52 11.65 20.63
C ARG A 344 11.94 10.66 21.72
N LYS A 345 12.88 9.77 21.38
CA LYS A 345 13.45 8.81 22.34
C LYS A 345 14.05 9.59 23.52
N GLN A 346 13.50 9.40 24.72
CA GLN A 346 14.15 9.85 25.94
C GLN A 346 15.43 9.02 26.11
N GLY A 347 16.55 9.70 26.38
CA GLY A 347 17.90 9.15 26.41
C GLY A 347 18.06 7.94 27.30
#